data_AF-A0A6J1LDW6-F1
#
_entry.id   AF-A0A6J1LDW6-F1
#
_cell.length_a   1.000
_cell.length_b   1.000
_cell.length_c   1.000
_cell.angle_alpha   90.00
_cell.angle_beta   90.00
_cell.angle_gamma   90.00
#
_symmetry.space_group_name_H-M   'P 1'
#
loop_
_entity.id
_entity.type
_entity.pdbx_description
1 polymer ?
#
loop_
_entity_poly.entity_id
_entity_poly.type
_entity_poly.pdbx_seq_one_letter_code
_entity_poly.pdbx_strand_id
1 'polypeptide(L)'
;MAQLRMRRLQRRAEELVREFYESMLLLTLDLLLQWNQWHVIRMLNANKLPDELAEPQALSWSTLFFANGLLLTLAQYRPQRFKRYASVVRKLLLLLELFVMLFVVDYVQLSIWQPFLNIFDQALHALGHSKWTWARFIFYYCPGLSTWLINDAFYFMRFVASLSWFLLAVEGAAVNWRLAIDFLLLGQLPDANPVPRRRRKRRHSKSRSTQI
;
A
#
# COMPACT_ATOMS: atom_id res chain seq x y z
N MET A 1 28.61 5.61 -27.72
CA MET A 1 27.78 6.09 -26.57
C MET A 1 26.32 5.59 -26.59
N ALA A 2 25.72 5.33 -27.76
CA ALA A 2 24.33 4.85 -27.88
C ALA A 2 24.07 3.46 -27.24
N GLN A 3 24.96 2.48 -27.44
CA GLN A 3 24.83 1.13 -26.86
C GLN A 3 24.81 1.12 -25.33
N LEU A 4 25.60 1.99 -24.68
CA LEU A 4 25.58 2.15 -23.22
C LEU A 4 24.28 2.80 -22.71
N ARG A 5 23.62 3.62 -23.54
CA ARG A 5 22.33 4.24 -23.22
C ARG A 5 21.20 3.22 -23.36
N MET A 6 21.21 2.43 -24.43
CA MET A 6 20.28 1.31 -24.63
C MET A 6 20.35 0.28 -23.51
N ARG A 7 21.55 -0.19 -23.11
CA ARG A 7 21.70 -1.15 -22.01
C ARG A 7 21.19 -0.62 -20.65
N ARG A 8 21.25 0.71 -20.43
CA ARG A 8 20.71 1.34 -19.21
C ARG A 8 19.19 1.46 -19.25
N LEU A 9 18.62 1.75 -20.42
CA LEU A 9 17.17 1.79 -20.62
C LEU A 9 16.56 0.39 -20.48
N GLN A 10 17.17 -0.63 -21.09
CA GLN A 10 16.76 -2.03 -20.93
C GLN A 10 16.79 -2.50 -19.47
N ARG A 11 17.89 -2.21 -18.74
CA ARG A 11 17.95 -2.55 -17.31
C ARG A 11 16.88 -1.84 -16.47
N ARG A 12 16.55 -0.59 -16.78
CA ARG A 12 15.45 0.12 -16.09
C ARG A 12 14.09 -0.47 -16.44
N ALA A 13 13.90 -0.87 -17.68
CA ALA A 13 12.67 -1.52 -18.13
C ALA A 13 12.47 -2.87 -17.43
N GLU A 14 13.51 -3.69 -17.36
CA GLU A 14 13.50 -4.96 -16.62
C GLU A 14 13.20 -4.75 -15.13
N GLU A 15 13.74 -3.68 -14.54
CA GLU A 15 13.44 -3.31 -13.15
C GLU A 15 11.98 -2.91 -12.95
N LEU A 16 11.41 -2.09 -13.84
CA LEU A 16 10.00 -1.66 -13.78
C LEU A 16 9.04 -2.83 -13.95
N VAL A 17 9.30 -3.72 -14.92
CA VAL A 17 8.49 -4.93 -15.13
C VAL A 17 8.55 -5.85 -13.92
N ARG A 18 9.74 -6.00 -13.33
CA ARG A 18 9.91 -6.78 -12.11
C ARG A 18 9.17 -6.17 -10.92
N GLU A 19 9.25 -4.85 -10.73
CA GLU A 19 8.52 -4.14 -9.67
C GLU A 19 7.00 -4.29 -9.85
N PHE A 20 6.52 -4.23 -11.11
CA PHE A 20 5.12 -4.51 -11.45
C PHE A 20 4.71 -5.93 -11.04
N TYR A 21 5.44 -6.96 -11.46
CA TYR A 21 5.13 -8.35 -11.07
C TYR A 21 5.23 -8.57 -9.55
N GLU A 22 6.23 -8.01 -8.88
CA GLU A 22 6.37 -8.12 -7.42
C GLU A 22 5.18 -7.46 -6.71
N SER A 23 4.70 -6.31 -7.19
CA SER A 23 3.52 -5.64 -6.62
C SER A 23 2.21 -6.40 -6.87
N MET A 24 2.03 -6.98 -8.06
CA MET A 24 0.87 -7.83 -8.35
C MET A 24 0.89 -9.10 -7.50
N LEU A 25 2.06 -9.74 -7.35
CA LEU A 25 2.22 -10.91 -6.50
C LEU A 25 1.86 -10.60 -5.05
N LEU A 26 2.34 -9.47 -4.52
CA LEU A 26 2.01 -9.00 -3.17
C LEU A 26 0.49 -8.84 -2.98
N LEU A 27 -0.18 -8.15 -3.90
CA LEU A 27 -1.64 -7.96 -3.85
C LEU A 27 -2.39 -9.29 -3.91
N THR A 28 -2.01 -10.19 -4.83
CA THR A 28 -2.68 -11.49 -4.96
C THR A 28 -2.49 -12.36 -3.72
N LEU A 29 -1.32 -12.29 -3.09
CA LEU A 29 -0.99 -13.08 -1.91
C LEU A 29 -1.73 -12.55 -0.68
N ASP A 30 -1.78 -11.22 -0.51
CA ASP A 30 -2.55 -10.57 0.56
C ASP A 30 -4.06 -10.86 0.43
N LEU A 31 -4.59 -10.78 -0.79
CA LEU A 31 -5.98 -11.13 -1.08
C LEU A 31 -6.28 -12.60 -0.76
N LEU A 32 -5.36 -13.52 -1.10
CA LEU A 32 -5.51 -14.95 -0.82
C LEU A 32 -5.41 -15.26 0.68
N LEU A 33 -4.51 -14.59 1.41
CA LEU A 33 -4.41 -14.71 2.87
C LEU A 33 -5.68 -14.22 3.56
N GLN A 34 -6.17 -13.04 3.17
CA GLN A 34 -7.38 -12.47 3.74
C GLN A 34 -8.61 -13.31 3.40
N TRP A 35 -8.73 -13.78 2.15
CA TRP A 35 -9.83 -14.65 1.73
C TRP A 35 -9.89 -15.96 2.53
N ASN A 36 -8.73 -16.52 2.84
CA ASN A 36 -8.62 -17.71 3.69
C ASN A 36 -8.62 -17.40 5.20
N GLN A 37 -8.78 -16.13 5.59
CA GLN A 37 -8.70 -15.63 6.98
C GLN A 37 -7.40 -16.04 7.69
N TRP A 38 -6.31 -16.20 6.93
CA TRP A 38 -5.00 -16.54 7.44
C TRP A 38 -4.29 -15.27 7.90
N HIS A 39 -4.15 -15.13 9.22
CA HIS A 39 -3.39 -14.05 9.83
C HIS A 39 -2.03 -14.56 10.29
N VAL A 40 -0.96 -13.96 9.79
CA VAL A 40 0.43 -14.29 10.13
C VAL A 40 0.68 -14.14 11.63
N ILE A 41 0.03 -13.15 12.25
CA ILE A 41 0.13 -12.90 13.69
C ILE A 41 -0.46 -14.04 14.51
N ARG A 42 -1.56 -14.66 14.05
CA ARG A 42 -2.15 -15.83 14.73
C ARG A 42 -1.21 -17.03 14.66
N MET A 43 -0.50 -17.20 13.54
CA MET A 43 0.49 -18.27 13.41
C MET A 43 1.73 -18.04 14.30
N LEU A 44 2.17 -16.80 14.49
CA LEU A 44 3.34 -16.49 15.32
C LEU A 44 3.06 -16.46 16.83
N ASN A 45 1.88 -15.99 17.24
CA ASN A 45 1.50 -15.80 18.64
C ASN A 45 0.44 -16.80 19.13
N ALA A 46 0.42 -18.02 18.56
CA ALA A 46 -0.52 -19.08 18.94
C ALA A 46 -0.58 -19.37 20.46
N ASN A 47 0.49 -19.08 21.21
CA ASN A 47 0.58 -19.33 22.66
C ASN A 47 0.25 -18.11 23.54
N LYS A 48 0.02 -16.92 22.97
CA LYS A 48 -0.16 -15.66 23.74
C LYS A 48 -1.37 -14.82 23.34
N LEU A 49 -2.08 -15.18 22.28
CA LEU A 49 -3.38 -14.56 22.04
C LEU A 49 -4.36 -15.16 23.05
N PRO A 50 -4.97 -14.36 23.95
CA PRO A 50 -6.13 -14.85 24.69
C PRO A 50 -7.17 -15.31 23.65
N ASP A 51 -7.87 -16.40 23.96
CA ASP A 51 -9.02 -16.95 23.21
C ASP A 51 -10.18 -15.94 22.96
N GLU A 52 -9.96 -14.65 23.27
CA GLU A 52 -10.88 -13.52 23.12
C GLU A 52 -10.61 -12.66 21.88
N LEU A 53 -9.76 -13.07 20.93
CA LEU A 53 -9.80 -12.41 19.62
C LEU A 53 -11.12 -12.80 18.95
N ALA A 54 -12.07 -11.86 19.02
CA ALA A 54 -13.42 -11.88 18.47
C ALA A 54 -13.58 -12.86 17.31
N GLU A 55 -14.67 -13.63 17.36
CA GLU A 55 -15.13 -14.57 16.34
C GLU A 55 -14.73 -14.13 14.92
N PRO A 56 -14.34 -15.07 14.03
CA PRO A 56 -13.90 -14.76 12.68
C PRO A 56 -14.89 -13.81 12.00
N GLN A 57 -14.55 -12.52 12.00
CA GLN A 57 -15.43 -11.48 11.52
C GLN A 57 -15.62 -11.73 10.02
N ALA A 58 -16.87 -11.68 9.55
CA ALA A 58 -17.17 -11.85 8.14
C ALA A 58 -16.26 -10.93 7.31
N LEU A 59 -15.65 -11.49 6.26
CA LEU A 59 -14.71 -10.79 5.39
C LEU A 59 -15.38 -9.52 4.85
N SER A 60 -15.03 -8.36 5.40
CA SER A 60 -15.60 -7.09 4.93
C SER A 60 -14.73 -6.52 3.81
N TRP A 61 -15.35 -6.04 2.73
CA TRP A 61 -14.65 -5.37 1.64
C TRP A 61 -13.79 -4.20 2.12
N SER A 62 -14.23 -3.50 3.17
CA SER A 62 -13.48 -2.40 3.77
C SER A 62 -12.13 -2.83 4.37
N THR A 63 -12.07 -4.03 4.96
CA THR A 63 -10.80 -4.59 5.48
C THR A 63 -9.87 -4.98 4.34
N LEU A 64 -10.41 -5.55 3.26
CA LEU A 64 -9.62 -5.89 2.07
C LEU A 64 -8.97 -4.65 1.46
N PHE A 65 -9.76 -3.58 1.23
CA PHE A 65 -9.24 -2.35 0.64
C PHE A 65 -8.21 -1.65 1.53
N PHE A 66 -8.45 -1.60 2.84
CA PHE A 66 -7.50 -1.01 3.78
C PHE A 66 -6.17 -1.76 3.77
N ALA A 67 -6.20 -3.08 3.90
CA ALA A 67 -5.00 -3.90 3.99
C ALA A 67 -4.20 -3.92 2.68
N ASN A 68 -4.87 -4.07 1.54
CA ASN A 68 -4.23 -3.96 0.23
C ASN A 68 -3.65 -2.56 0.02
N GLY A 69 -4.37 -1.51 0.42
CA GLY A 69 -3.88 -0.13 0.32
C GLY A 69 -2.64 0.09 1.18
N LEU A 70 -2.64 -0.38 2.43
CA LEU A 70 -1.50 -0.32 3.33
C LEU A 70 -0.30 -1.09 2.77
N LEU A 71 -0.51 -2.32 2.28
CA LEU A 71 0.54 -3.13 1.67
C LEU A 71 1.16 -2.42 0.47
N LEU A 72 0.34 -1.82 -0.38
CA LEU A 72 0.81 -1.09 -1.55
C LEU A 72 1.61 0.16 -1.16
N THR A 73 1.19 0.89 -0.13
CA THR A 73 1.98 2.01 0.40
C THR A 73 3.33 1.54 0.97
N LEU A 74 3.36 0.44 1.72
CA LEU A 74 4.60 -0.14 2.22
C LEU A 74 5.54 -0.59 1.09
N ALA A 75 4.98 -1.17 0.03
CA ALA A 75 5.73 -1.56 -1.16
C ALA A 75 6.37 -0.36 -1.89
N GLN A 76 5.79 0.84 -1.81
CA GLN A 76 6.37 2.06 -2.37
C GLN A 76 7.61 2.55 -1.59
N TYR A 77 7.68 2.29 -0.27
CA TYR A 77 8.80 2.70 0.58
C TYR A 77 9.99 1.71 0.59
N ARG A 78 9.97 0.71 -0.30
CA ARG A 78 10.94 -0.39 -0.32
C ARG A 78 12.37 0.12 -0.56
N PRO A 79 13.33 -0.16 0.34
CA PRO A 79 14.70 0.30 0.16
C PRO A 79 15.39 -0.49 -0.97
N GLN A 80 15.65 0.18 -2.10
CA GLN A 80 16.37 -0.38 -3.27
C GLN A 80 17.83 -0.84 -2.97
N ARG A 81 18.29 -0.73 -1.72
CA ARG A 81 19.67 -1.03 -1.30
C ARG A 81 20.01 -2.52 -1.35
N PHE A 82 19.02 -3.42 -1.37
CA PHE A 82 19.24 -4.87 -1.41
C PHE A 82 19.73 -5.41 -2.76
N LYS A 83 19.87 -4.57 -3.79
CA LYS A 83 20.30 -4.96 -5.14
C LYS A 83 21.77 -5.45 -5.23
N ARG A 84 22.60 -5.28 -4.19
CA ARG A 84 24.04 -5.62 -4.20
C ARG A 84 24.39 -7.01 -3.64
N TYR A 85 23.42 -7.75 -3.09
CA TYR A 85 23.69 -9.06 -2.49
C TYR A 85 23.66 -10.20 -3.52
N ALA A 86 24.35 -11.31 -3.19
CA ALA A 86 24.33 -12.53 -3.99
C ALA A 86 22.90 -13.05 -4.24
N SER A 87 22.68 -13.74 -5.36
CA SER A 87 21.34 -14.10 -5.86
C SER A 87 20.47 -14.87 -4.86
N VAL A 88 21.07 -15.82 -4.11
CA VAL A 88 20.36 -16.62 -3.09
C VAL A 88 19.97 -15.79 -1.88
N VAL A 89 20.92 -15.02 -1.33
CA VAL A 89 20.68 -14.13 -0.19
C VAL A 89 19.61 -13.10 -0.54
N ARG A 90 19.65 -12.54 -1.76
CA ARG A 90 18.64 -11.61 -2.26
C ARG A 90 17.24 -12.21 -2.28
N LYS A 91 17.08 -13.48 -2.70
CA LYS A 91 15.77 -14.16 -2.70
C LYS A 91 15.23 -14.38 -1.28
N LEU A 92 16.07 -14.83 -0.36
CA LEU A 92 15.70 -15.01 1.05
C LEU A 92 15.31 -13.69 1.70
N LEU A 93 16.05 -12.62 1.42
CA LEU A 93 15.79 -11.30 1.98
C LEU A 93 14.49 -10.69 1.43
N LEU A 94 14.15 -10.97 0.16
CA LEU A 94 12.85 -10.62 -0.42
C LEU A 94 11.69 -11.37 0.24
N LEU A 95 11.86 -12.66 0.53
CA LEU A 95 10.83 -13.45 1.25
C LEU A 95 10.64 -12.94 2.67
N LEU A 96 11.72 -12.66 3.39
CA LEU A 96 11.67 -12.08 4.73
C LEU A 96 11.00 -10.71 4.73
N GLU A 97 11.34 -9.85 3.77
CA GLU A 97 10.73 -8.53 3.64
C GLU A 97 9.23 -8.63 3.35
N LEU A 98 8.82 -9.55 2.46
CA LEU A 98 7.43 -9.82 2.15
C LEU A 98 6.67 -10.32 3.39
N PHE A 99 7.29 -11.22 4.15
CA PHE A 99 6.76 -11.71 5.42
C PHE A 99 6.59 -10.59 6.45
N VAL A 100 7.58 -9.71 6.59
CA VAL A 100 7.51 -8.56 7.50
C VAL A 100 6.44 -7.58 7.07
N MET A 101 6.29 -7.31 5.76
CA MET A 101 5.23 -6.44 5.24
C MET A 101 3.85 -7.00 5.59
N LEU A 102 3.61 -8.29 5.34
CA LEU A 102 2.35 -8.95 5.70
C LEU A 102 2.09 -8.92 7.21
N PHE A 103 3.11 -9.20 8.01
CA PHE A 103 3.00 -9.12 9.47
C PHE A 103 2.62 -7.71 9.95
N VAL A 104 3.24 -6.67 9.38
CA VAL A 104 2.92 -5.28 9.71
C VAL A 104 1.49 -4.94 9.29
N VAL A 105 1.04 -5.37 8.11
CA VAL A 105 -0.33 -5.16 7.66
C VAL A 105 -1.32 -5.81 8.61
N ASP A 106 -1.14 -7.10 8.91
CA ASP A 106 -1.97 -7.81 9.89
C ASP A 106 -1.97 -7.12 11.26
N TYR A 107 -0.81 -6.59 11.69
CA TYR A 107 -0.67 -5.97 13.01
C TYR A 107 -1.42 -4.66 13.07
N VAL A 108 -1.22 -3.79 12.08
CA VAL A 108 -1.93 -2.52 12.00
C VAL A 108 -3.42 -2.77 11.85
N GLN A 109 -3.83 -3.76 11.08
CA GLN A 109 -5.24 -4.09 10.89
C GLN A 109 -5.90 -4.56 12.19
N LEU A 110 -5.32 -5.53 12.89
CA LEU A 110 -5.91 -6.14 14.08
C LEU A 110 -5.72 -5.29 15.35
N SER A 111 -4.53 -4.72 15.54
CA SER A 111 -4.17 -4.01 16.78
C SER A 111 -4.47 -2.52 16.77
N ILE A 112 -4.63 -1.89 15.61
CA ILE A 112 -4.83 -0.43 15.51
C ILE A 112 -6.15 -0.12 14.81
N TRP A 113 -6.34 -0.61 13.58
CA TRP A 113 -7.46 -0.24 12.73
C TRP A 113 -8.81 -0.75 13.26
N GLN A 114 -8.89 -2.03 13.61
CA GLN A 114 -10.10 -2.61 14.20
C GLN A 114 -10.53 -1.94 15.53
N PRO A 115 -9.66 -1.78 16.54
CA PRO A 115 -10.07 -1.15 17.80
C PRO A 115 -10.41 0.34 17.60
N PHE A 116 -9.69 1.04 16.73
CA PHE A 116 -10.03 2.42 16.36
C PHE A 116 -11.45 2.48 15.78
N LEU A 117 -11.76 1.62 14.80
CA LEU A 117 -13.09 1.54 14.21
C LEU A 117 -14.18 1.20 15.24
N ASN A 118 -13.92 0.30 16.18
CA ASN A 118 -14.87 -0.04 17.24
C ASN A 118 -15.18 1.17 18.14
N ILE A 119 -14.20 2.01 18.45
CA ILE A 119 -14.41 3.26 19.20
C ILE A 119 -15.31 4.22 18.41
N PHE A 120 -15.10 4.37 17.11
CA PHE A 120 -15.93 5.21 16.26
C PHE A 120 -17.36 4.69 16.12
N ASP A 121 -17.53 3.37 16.00
CA ASP A 121 -18.83 2.72 15.96
C ASP A 121 -19.61 3.00 17.26
N GLN A 122 -18.98 2.81 18.40
CA GLN A 122 -19.56 3.11 19.72
C GLN A 122 -19.89 4.59 19.89
N ALA A 123 -19.03 5.50 19.41
CA ALA A 123 -19.27 6.94 19.46
C ALA A 123 -20.47 7.35 18.59
N LEU A 124 -20.61 6.79 17.38
CA LEU A 124 -21.73 7.05 16.49
C LEU A 124 -23.04 6.46 17.03
N HIS A 125 -23.00 5.25 17.58
CA HIS A 125 -24.15 4.65 18.27
C HIS A 125 -24.58 5.50 19.47
N ALA A 126 -23.64 5.98 20.28
CA ALA A 126 -23.92 6.89 21.39
C ALA A 126 -24.54 8.22 20.91
N LEU A 127 -24.07 8.75 19.78
CA LEU A 127 -24.61 9.96 19.18
C LEU A 127 -26.04 9.74 18.65
N GLY A 128 -26.30 8.60 18.00
CA GLY A 128 -27.60 8.22 17.46
C GLY A 128 -28.68 8.02 18.54
N HIS A 129 -28.29 7.57 19.73
CA HIS A 129 -29.19 7.46 20.89
C HIS A 129 -29.22 8.71 21.77
N SER A 130 -28.40 9.73 21.48
CA SER A 130 -28.44 10.98 22.22
C SER A 130 -29.76 11.73 21.94
N LYS A 131 -30.49 12.10 23.00
CA LYS A 131 -31.77 12.83 22.92
C LYS A 131 -31.59 14.31 22.55
N TRP A 132 -30.63 14.65 21.70
CA TRP A 132 -30.44 16.01 21.23
C TRP A 132 -31.64 16.48 20.40
N THR A 133 -32.12 17.68 20.69
CA THR A 133 -33.28 18.32 20.02
C THR A 133 -33.12 18.39 18.50
N TRP A 134 -31.89 18.57 18.02
CA TRP A 134 -31.55 18.57 16.59
C TRP A 134 -31.71 17.19 15.94
N ALA A 135 -31.27 16.14 16.63
CA ALA A 135 -31.42 14.77 16.16
C ALA A 135 -32.92 14.42 16.06
N ARG A 136 -33.70 14.77 17.10
CA ARG A 136 -35.17 14.58 17.13
C ARG A 136 -35.90 15.23 15.95
N PHE A 137 -35.43 16.40 15.51
CA PHE A 137 -35.99 17.09 14.34
C PHE A 137 -35.72 16.29 13.05
N ILE A 138 -34.49 15.83 12.84
CA ILE A 138 -34.11 15.02 11.67
C ILE A 138 -34.82 13.65 11.68
N PHE A 139 -34.91 13.00 12.86
CA PHE A 139 -35.63 11.74 13.05
C PHE A 139 -37.13 11.84 12.72
N TYR A 140 -37.74 13.02 12.95
CA TYR A 140 -39.17 13.23 12.71
C TYR A 140 -39.49 13.52 11.24
N TYR A 141 -38.67 14.32 10.54
CA TYR A 141 -38.93 14.70 9.15
C TYR A 141 -38.42 13.69 8.12
N CYS A 142 -37.43 12.86 8.46
CA CYS A 142 -36.83 11.90 7.53
C CYS A 142 -36.48 10.57 8.23
N PRO A 143 -37.49 9.74 8.57
CA PRO A 143 -37.28 8.50 9.33
C PRO A 143 -36.35 7.52 8.61
N GLY A 144 -36.42 7.41 7.29
CA GLY A 144 -35.54 6.53 6.50
C GLY A 144 -34.06 6.96 6.49
N LEU A 145 -33.78 8.27 6.47
CA LEU A 145 -32.41 8.78 6.56
C LEU A 145 -31.82 8.52 7.95
N SER A 146 -32.70 8.54 8.95
CA SER A 146 -32.35 8.40 10.35
C SER A 146 -32.05 6.95 10.74
N THR A 147 -32.78 5.98 10.19
CA THR A 147 -32.48 4.55 10.33
C THR A 147 -31.19 4.19 9.61
N TRP A 148 -30.95 4.75 8.43
CA TRP A 148 -29.68 4.60 7.71
C TRP A 148 -28.50 5.20 8.48
N LEU A 149 -28.67 6.38 9.09
CA LEU A 149 -27.61 7.05 9.85
C LEU A 149 -27.16 6.24 11.07
N ILE A 150 -28.11 5.59 11.76
CA ILE A 150 -27.83 4.78 12.95
C ILE A 150 -27.18 3.45 12.55
N ASN A 151 -27.69 2.79 11.52
CA ASN A 151 -27.33 1.40 11.24
C ASN A 151 -26.21 1.25 10.20
N ASP A 152 -26.18 2.07 9.16
CA ASP A 152 -25.38 1.82 7.96
C ASP A 152 -24.29 2.88 7.71
N ALA A 153 -24.46 4.10 8.23
CA ALA A 153 -23.55 5.20 7.92
C ALA A 153 -22.10 4.93 8.38
N PHE A 154 -21.90 4.26 9.50
CA PHE A 154 -20.56 3.88 9.94
C PHE A 154 -19.89 2.91 8.96
N TYR A 155 -20.59 1.84 8.57
CA TYR A 155 -20.07 0.86 7.61
C TYR A 155 -19.80 1.48 6.24
N PHE A 156 -20.68 2.38 5.79
CA PHE A 156 -20.49 3.13 4.55
C PHE A 156 -19.26 4.05 4.64
N MET A 157 -19.11 4.83 5.70
CA MET A 157 -17.95 5.71 5.89
C MET A 157 -16.64 4.92 6.00
N ARG A 158 -16.65 3.79 6.71
CA ARG A 158 -15.52 2.85 6.79
C ARG A 158 -15.15 2.32 5.40
N PHE A 159 -16.14 1.94 4.60
CA PHE A 159 -15.91 1.50 3.22
C PHE A 159 -15.34 2.62 2.35
N VAL A 160 -15.91 3.83 2.38
CA VAL A 160 -15.43 4.96 1.57
C VAL A 160 -14.02 5.37 1.98
N ALA A 161 -13.70 5.40 3.27
CA ALA A 161 -12.35 5.73 3.76
C ALA A 161 -11.31 4.70 3.30
N SER A 162 -11.60 3.42 3.46
CA SER A 162 -10.70 2.33 3.04
C SER A 162 -10.52 2.28 1.51
N LEU A 163 -11.60 2.48 0.75
CA LEU A 163 -11.54 2.57 -0.70
C LEU A 163 -10.73 3.79 -1.17
N SER A 164 -10.94 4.96 -0.55
CA SER A 164 -10.19 6.17 -0.88
C SER A 164 -8.70 6.00 -0.61
N TRP A 165 -8.35 5.37 0.51
CA TRP A 165 -6.97 5.02 0.84
C TRP A 165 -6.35 4.08 -0.19
N PHE A 166 -7.08 3.02 -0.57
CA PHE A 166 -6.64 2.08 -1.60
C PHE A 166 -6.41 2.78 -2.95
N LEU A 167 -7.37 3.61 -3.40
CA LEU A 167 -7.26 4.34 -4.66
C LEU A 167 -6.07 5.29 -4.66
N LEU A 168 -5.81 5.98 -3.54
CA LEU A 168 -4.67 6.88 -3.40
C LEU A 168 -3.35 6.11 -3.45
N ALA A 169 -3.29 4.93 -2.83
CA ALA A 169 -2.13 4.04 -2.95
C ALA A 169 -1.93 3.58 -4.40
N VAL A 170 -3.01 3.15 -5.08
CA VAL A 170 -2.97 2.75 -6.50
C VAL A 170 -2.51 3.88 -7.39
N GLU A 171 -2.98 5.12 -7.18
CA GLU A 171 -2.54 6.28 -7.93
C GLU A 171 -1.03 6.50 -7.80
N GLY A 172 -0.48 6.35 -6.59
CA GLY A 172 0.96 6.42 -6.35
C GLY A 172 1.76 5.34 -7.10
N ALA A 173 1.22 4.13 -7.24
CA ALA A 173 1.87 3.03 -7.97
C ALA A 173 1.62 3.08 -9.49
N ALA A 174 0.50 3.68 -9.91
CA ALA A 174 -0.01 3.65 -11.27
C ALA A 174 0.97 4.26 -12.28
N VAL A 175 1.74 5.28 -11.88
CA VAL A 175 2.75 5.90 -12.76
C VAL A 175 3.80 4.87 -13.19
N ASN A 176 4.30 4.07 -12.25
CA ASN A 176 5.31 3.05 -12.54
C ASN A 176 4.70 1.86 -13.30
N TRP A 177 3.47 1.48 -12.96
CA TRP A 177 2.75 0.41 -13.63
C TRP A 177 2.43 0.73 -15.08
N ARG A 178 1.98 1.97 -15.36
CA ARG A 178 1.74 2.43 -16.75
C ARG A 178 3.02 2.34 -17.57
N LEU A 179 4.15 2.82 -17.05
CA LEU A 179 5.45 2.72 -17.73
C LEU A 179 5.88 1.26 -17.97
N ALA A 180 5.61 0.35 -17.03
CA ALA A 180 5.90 -1.07 -17.19
C ALA A 180 4.99 -1.74 -18.23
N ILE A 181 3.69 -1.41 -18.23
CA ILE A 181 2.70 -1.91 -19.20
C ILE A 181 3.01 -1.39 -20.60
N ASP A 182 3.29 -0.09 -20.74
CA ASP A 182 3.69 0.53 -22.02
C ASP A 182 4.94 -0.15 -22.57
N PHE A 183 5.91 -0.48 -21.71
CA PHE A 183 7.09 -1.24 -22.14
C PHE A 183 6.76 -2.67 -22.58
N LEU A 184 5.88 -3.38 -21.86
CA LEU A 184 5.46 -4.73 -22.21
C LEU A 184 4.68 -4.76 -23.54
N LEU A 185 3.86 -3.75 -23.81
CA LEU A 185 3.03 -3.66 -25.01
C LEU A 185 3.80 -3.13 -26.23
N LEU A 186 4.63 -2.10 -26.06
CA LEU A 186 5.29 -1.40 -27.16
C LEU A 186 6.75 -1.82 -27.34
N GLY A 187 7.33 -2.57 -26.40
CA GLY A 187 8.74 -2.94 -26.39
C GLY A 187 9.71 -1.78 -26.21
N GLN A 188 9.18 -0.56 -25.99
CA GLN A 188 9.94 0.68 -25.89
C GLN A 188 9.51 1.45 -24.64
N LEU A 189 10.49 1.89 -23.84
CA LEU A 189 10.22 2.81 -22.74
C LEU A 189 10.01 4.20 -23.35
N PRO A 190 8.92 4.94 -23.04
CA PRO A 190 8.80 6.32 -23.49
C PRO A 190 10.03 7.09 -23.02
N ASP A 191 10.65 7.84 -23.94
CA ASP A 191 11.79 8.69 -23.62
C ASP A 191 11.32 9.69 -22.56
N ALA A 192 11.63 9.40 -21.29
CA ALA A 192 11.39 10.33 -20.21
C ALA A 192 11.96 11.67 -20.66
N ASN A 193 11.07 12.68 -20.74
CA ASN A 193 11.41 14.04 -21.14
C ASN A 193 12.81 14.38 -20.66
N PRO A 194 13.71 14.87 -21.52
CA PRO A 194 15.07 15.20 -21.13
C PRO A 194 14.99 16.39 -20.17
N VAL A 195 14.69 16.14 -18.90
CA VAL A 195 14.99 17.05 -17.81
C VAL A 195 16.47 17.36 -18.00
N PRO A 196 16.83 18.64 -18.23
CA PRO A 196 18.19 18.97 -18.58
C PRO A 196 19.06 18.49 -17.43
N ARG A 197 19.85 17.45 -17.70
CA ARG A 197 20.94 17.03 -16.83
C ARG A 197 21.71 18.31 -16.54
N ARG A 198 21.56 18.86 -15.32
CA ARG A 198 22.48 19.85 -14.78
C ARG A 198 23.84 19.17 -14.88
N ARG A 199 24.55 19.48 -15.97
CA ARG A 199 25.94 19.12 -16.21
C ARG A 199 26.65 19.61 -14.98
N ARG A 200 27.00 18.68 -14.07
CA ARG A 200 27.97 18.94 -13.03
C ARG A 200 29.24 19.28 -13.80
N LYS A 201 29.50 20.58 -13.99
CA LYS A 201 30.73 21.13 -14.57
C LYS A 201 31.86 20.60 -13.67
N ARG A 202 32.43 19.44 -14.02
CA ARG A 202 33.77 19.07 -13.59
C ARG A 202 34.66 20.18 -14.12
N ARG A 203 35.14 21.04 -13.23
CA ARG A 203 36.27 21.92 -13.48
C ARG A 203 37.46 21.02 -13.80
N HIS A 204 37.63 20.69 -15.08
CA HIS A 204 38.95 20.44 -15.64
C HIS A 204 39.54 21.81 -15.96
N SER A 205 40.14 22.47 -14.96
CA SER A 205 41.20 23.43 -15.24
C SER A 205 42.47 22.62 -15.50
N LYS A 206 42.70 22.34 -16.79
CA LYS A 206 44.04 22.13 -17.34
C LYS A 206 44.84 23.42 -17.06
N SER A 207 46.00 23.31 -16.42
CA SER A 207 47.26 23.79 -16.97
C SER A 207 48.41 23.51 -16.00
N ARG A 208 49.55 23.17 -16.59
CA ARG A 208 50.82 22.74 -15.99
C ARG A 208 51.76 23.94 -15.76
N SER A 209 52.74 23.69 -14.89
CA SER A 209 54.16 24.11 -14.89
C SER A 209 54.57 25.58 -14.81
N THR A 210 55.28 25.88 -13.72
CA THR A 210 56.54 26.65 -13.63
C THR A 210 57.22 26.10 -12.35
N GLN A 211 58.23 25.21 -12.40
CA GLN A 211 59.66 25.53 -12.60
C GLN A 211 59.96 27.02 -12.68
N ILE A 212 60.44 27.60 -11.57
CA ILE A 212 61.84 27.95 -11.32
C ILE A 212 62.06 27.78 -9.81
#